data_AF-A0A0T6Y5Q2-F1
#
_entry.id   AF-A0A0T6Y5Q2-F1
#
_cell.length_a   1.000
_cell.length_b   1.000
_cell.length_c   1.000
_cell.angle_alpha   90.00
_cell.angle_beta   90.00
_cell.angle_gamma   90.00
#
_symmetry.space_group_name_H-M   'P 1'
#
loop_
_entity.id
_entity.type
_entity.pdbx_description
1 polymer ?
#
loop_
_entity_poly.entity_id
_entity_poly.type
_entity_poly.pdbx_seq_one_letter_code
_entity_poly.pdbx_strand_id
1 'polypeptide(L)' 'MRRQIARHRRDKPTRGDGLFVRETFRLDRSAARAKAREWFDTWPKAAYWTEVESWRQLDGDEIEFTMRRLPSAD' A
#
# COMPACT_ATOMS: atom_id res chain seq x y z
N MET A 1 20.48 10.02 8.48
CA MET A 1 20.19 8.59 8.77
C MET A 1 18.68 8.37 8.77
N ARG A 2 18.10 7.92 7.65
CA ARG A 2 16.67 7.60 7.56
C ARG A 2 16.49 6.12 7.94
N ARG A 3 16.17 5.86 9.22
CA ARG A 3 15.90 4.52 9.73
C ARG A 3 14.57 4.02 9.15
N GLN A 4 14.64 3.30 8.03
CA GLN A 4 13.53 2.45 7.59
C GLN A 4 13.41 1.28 8.58
N ILE A 5 12.50 1.40 9.53
CA ILE A 5 11.94 0.25 10.25
C ILE A 5 10.53 0.07 9.72
N ALA A 6 10.41 -0.66 8.61
CA ALA A 6 9.17 -1.33 8.27
C ALA A 6 9.48 -2.82 8.36
N ARG A 7 9.02 -3.46 9.45
CA ARG A 7 8.92 -4.92 9.51
C ARG A 7 7.99 -5.34 8.39
N HIS A 8 8.60 -5.69 7.27
CA HIS A 8 8.01 -6.40 6.15
C HIS A 8 7.42 -7.71 6.74
N ARG A 9 6.14 -7.68 7.10
CA ARG A 9 5.37 -8.89 7.43
C ARG A 9 5.20 -9.61 6.09
N ARG A 10 6.21 -10.43 5.77
CA ARG A 10 6.34 -11.24 4.56
C ARG A 10 5.16 -12.20 4.50
N ASP A 11 4.11 -11.82 3.80
CA ASP A 11 3.33 -12.79 3.06
C ASP A 11 3.94 -12.84 1.66
N LYS A 12 4.70 -13.91 1.38
CA LYS A 12 5.37 -14.10 0.09
C LYS A 12 4.31 -14.22 -1.00
N PRO A 13 4.26 -13.37 -2.03
CA PRO A 13 3.40 -13.64 -3.17
C PRO A 13 4.07 -14.72 -4.03
N THR A 14 3.57 -15.94 -3.92
CA THR A 14 3.89 -17.05 -4.82
C THR A 14 3.51 -16.66 -6.25
N ARG A 15 4.40 -16.85 -7.22
CA ARG A 15 4.14 -16.52 -8.63
C ARG A 15 2.86 -17.20 -9.13
N GLY A 16 1.94 -16.40 -9.65
CA GLY A 16 0.74 -16.84 -10.35
C GLY A 16 -0.35 -15.78 -10.22
N ASP A 17 -0.86 -15.31 -11.36
CA ASP A 17 -2.13 -14.57 -11.48
C ASP A 17 -3.13 -14.96 -10.39
N GLY A 18 -3.42 -14.09 -9.42
CA GLY A 18 -4.43 -14.42 -8.40
C GLY A 18 -4.16 -13.99 -6.96
N LEU A 19 -3.00 -13.45 -6.62
CA LEU A 19 -2.72 -13.15 -5.21
C LEU A 19 -3.22 -11.76 -4.81
N PHE A 20 -4.10 -11.75 -3.79
CA PHE A 20 -4.43 -10.57 -3.00
C PHE A 20 -3.14 -9.91 -2.50
N VAL A 21 -2.97 -8.61 -2.78
CA VAL A 21 -1.80 -7.85 -2.33
C VAL A 21 -2.23 -6.91 -1.23
N ARG A 22 -1.50 -6.93 -0.11
CA ARG A 22 -1.67 -6.02 1.02
C ARG A 22 -0.32 -5.53 1.49
N GLU A 23 -0.08 -4.22 1.41
CA GLU A 23 1.20 -3.62 1.77
C GLU A 23 1.00 -2.40 2.67
N THR A 24 1.77 -2.33 3.76
CA THR A 24 1.73 -1.22 4.73
C THR A 24 2.95 -0.33 4.56
N PHE A 25 2.71 0.97 4.45
CA PHE A 25 3.72 2.01 4.30
C PHE A 25 3.71 2.93 5.52
N ARG A 26 4.87 3.48 5.83
CA ARG A 26 5.04 4.60 6.77
C ARG A 26 5.88 5.67 6.09
N LEU A 27 5.27 6.79 5.77
CA LEU A 27 5.85 7.86 4.96
C LEU A 27 5.38 9.22 5.47
N ASP A 28 6.15 10.29 5.26
CA ASP A 28 5.67 11.66 5.47
C ASP A 28 4.37 11.91 4.69
N ARG A 29 3.50 12.79 5.18
CA ARG A 29 2.17 13.04 4.61
C ARG A 29 2.17 13.27 3.09
N SER A 30 3.09 14.07 2.58
CA SER A 30 3.21 14.33 1.13
C SER A 30 3.57 13.06 0.35
N ALA A 31 4.55 12.31 0.84
CA ALA A 31 4.99 11.06 0.23
C ALA A 31 3.93 9.95 0.32
N ALA A 32 3.16 9.89 1.41
CA ALA A 32 2.04 8.97 1.56
C ALA A 32 0.97 9.21 0.50
N ARG A 33 0.60 10.48 0.24
CA ARG A 33 -0.35 10.84 -0.82
C ARG A 33 0.18 10.47 -2.21
N ALA A 34 1.45 10.75 -2.48
CA ALA A 34 2.08 10.40 -3.75
C ALA A 34 2.10 8.87 -3.97
N LYS A 35 2.45 8.10 -2.94
CA LYS A 35 2.48 6.62 -3.00
C LYS A 35 1.08 6.03 -3.19
N ALA A 36 0.07 6.54 -2.48
CA ALA A 36 -1.30 6.11 -2.69
C ALA A 36 -1.76 6.40 -4.13
N ARG A 37 -1.42 7.59 -4.68
CA ARG A 37 -1.74 7.93 -6.06
C ARG A 37 -1.07 7.00 -7.07
N GLU A 38 0.22 6.71 -6.90
CA GLU A 38 0.97 5.75 -7.74
C GLU A 38 0.30 4.37 -7.75
N TRP A 39 -0.19 3.91 -6.59
CA TRP A 39 -0.93 2.66 -6.50
C TRP A 39 -2.23 2.68 -7.29
N PHE A 40 -3.02 3.75 -7.20
CA PHE A 40 -4.26 3.89 -7.96
C PHE A 40 -4.03 4.07 -9.46
N ASP A 41 -2.90 4.65 -9.86
CA ASP A 41 -2.50 4.81 -11.26
C ASP A 41 -2.06 3.48 -11.87
N THR A 42 -1.21 2.74 -11.14
CA THR A 42 -0.68 1.43 -11.56
C THR A 42 -1.75 0.34 -11.52
N TRP A 43 -2.62 0.35 -10.50
CA TRP A 43 -3.70 -0.61 -10.32
C TRP A 43 -5.02 0.14 -10.05
N PRO A 44 -5.71 0.57 -11.11
CA PRO A 44 -6.97 1.29 -10.98
C PRO A 44 -8.00 0.52 -10.16
N LYS A 45 -8.72 1.23 -9.28
CA LYS A 45 -9.74 0.63 -8.41
C LYS A 45 -10.78 -0.19 -9.19
N ALA A 46 -11.20 0.28 -10.36
CA ALA A 46 -12.20 -0.42 -11.17
C ALA A 46 -11.72 -1.81 -11.64
N ALA A 47 -10.44 -1.95 -11.96
CA ALA A 47 -9.88 -3.19 -12.50
C ALA A 47 -9.36 -4.16 -11.42
N TYR A 48 -9.04 -3.66 -10.22
CA TYR A 48 -8.35 -4.46 -9.19
C TYR A 48 -8.91 -4.28 -7.76
N TRP A 49 -10.00 -3.52 -7.61
CA TRP A 49 -10.57 -3.15 -6.32
C TRP A 49 -9.51 -2.61 -5.34
N THR A 50 -8.55 -1.84 -5.88
CA THR A 50 -7.51 -1.19 -5.09
C THR A 50 -8.13 -0.19 -4.12
N GLU A 51 -7.71 -0.21 -2.86
CA GLU A 51 -8.19 0.70 -1.82
C GLU A 51 -7.13 0.92 -0.73
N VAL A 52 -7.30 2.00 0.03
CA VAL A 52 -6.60 2.20 1.31
C VAL A 52 -7.43 1.51 2.38
N GLU A 53 -6.94 0.40 2.94
CA GLU A 53 -7.67 -0.39 3.94
C GLU A 53 -7.73 0.32 5.30
N SER A 54 -6.61 0.92 5.71
CA SER A 54 -6.48 1.60 6.99
C SER A 54 -5.39 2.66 6.90
N TRP A 55 -5.56 3.78 7.60
CA TRP A 55 -4.51 4.77 7.78
C TRP A 55 -4.60 5.44 9.14
N ARG A 56 -3.46 5.93 9.62
CA ARG A 56 -3.36 6.78 10.80
C ARG A 56 -2.22 7.79 10.64
N GLN A 57 -2.39 8.96 11.24
CA GLN A 57 -1.30 9.90 11.42
C GLN A 57 -0.44 9.47 12.62
N LEU A 58 0.87 9.64 12.49
CA LEU A 58 1.84 9.44 13.56
C LEU A 58 2.45 10.79 13.95
N ASP A 59 3.15 10.82 15.08
CA ASP A 59 3.96 11.97 15.47
C ASP A 59 5.00 12.31 14.40
N GLY A 60 5.25 13.60 14.17
CA GLY A 60 6.25 14.06 13.20
C GLY A 60 5.78 14.16 11.75
N ASP A 61 4.47 14.35 11.51
CA ASP A 61 3.85 14.49 10.17
C ASP A 61 3.96 13.24 9.27
N GLU A 62 4.22 12.09 9.87
CA GLU A 62 4.18 10.80 9.20
C GLU A 62 2.75 10.24 9.13
N ILE A 63 2.49 9.45 8.09
CA ILE A 63 1.27 8.68 7.87
C ILE A 63 1.67 7.21 7.74
N GLU A 64 1.04 6.36 8.53
CA GLU A 64 1.06 4.92 8.31
C GLU A 64 -0.24 4.51 7.63
N PHE A 65 -0.16 3.82 6.49
CA PHE A 65 -1.34 3.37 5.76
C PHE A 65 -1.11 2.02 5.10
N THR A 66 -2.20 1.28 4.90
CA THR A 66 -2.18 -0.03 4.25
C THR A 66 -2.96 0.04 2.95
N MET A 67 -2.29 -0.27 1.85
CA MET A 67 -2.92 -0.49 0.55
C MET A 67 -3.33 -1.95 0.41
N ARG A 68 -4.46 -2.19 -0.23
CA ARG A 68 -4.90 -3.54 -0.63
C ARG A 68 -5.42 -3.52 -2.06
N ARG A 69 -5.26 -4.64 -2.78
CA ARG A 69 -5.91 -4.89 -4.07
C ARG A 69 -6.20 -6.38 -4.25
N LEU A 70 -7.29 -6.67 -4.93
CA LEU A 70 -7.61 -8.02 -5.39
C LEU A 70 -6.82 -8.33 -6.68
N PRO A 71 -6.65 -9.63 -7.01
CA PRO A 71 -6.37 -9.99 -8.41
C PRO A 71 -7.50 -9.48 -9.31
N SER A 72 -7.22 -9.33 -10.61
CA SER A 72 -8.12 -8.73 -11.62
C SER A 72 -9.61 -8.99 -11.34
N ALA A 73 -10.40 -7.93 -11.44
CA ALA A 73 -11.86 -8.04 -11.52
C ALA A 73 -12.19 -8.72 -12.86
N ASP A 74 -12.59 -10.00 -12.81
CA ASP A 74 -13.28 -10.67 -13.92
C ASP A 74 -14.64 -9.99 -14.19
#